data_AF-A0A5B0PUJ9-F1
#
_entry.id   AF-A0A5B0PUJ9-F1
#
_cell.length_a   1.000
_cell.length_b   1.000
_cell.length_c   1.000
_cell.angle_alpha   90.00
_cell.angle_beta   90.00
_cell.angle_gamma   90.00
#
_symmetry.space_group_name_H-M   'P 1'
#
loop_
_entity.id
_entity.type
_entity.pdbx_description
1 polymer ?
#
loop_
_entity_poly.entity_id
_entity_poly.type
_entity_poly.pdbx_seq_one_letter_code
_entity_poly.pdbx_strand_id
1 'polypeptide(L)'
;MKAVDRRPNVVQIIYPVLEAAIQPSSFLLIWSDIGKTYAAWYTAIENLQEVLDEVVDFNQDAQNVSHNENRHHPENSREVAGEALAQLYAELGETDIFYGPKNDNLDFPWDFLSDLARAEHNSELLLECQWRQADWSTEHESIELAITNLPSQSIRRNTFQAYLTLLKSHMGLLVDEHRSEFTRICDEGIQLCLHQWFRLPEIVTESHIPLLQAFQQFVELQEASQIFHSLTTTTSQNLEARSADLKHVLQTWRERLPNQWDDINIWSDLVAWRQHVFSAINRTYIPLIQSNLGANTQSFAYRGHHETAWMVNRFAHVARKHGLSQLCKDSLTRLHFAKYRDFRSLPQAV
;
A
#
# COMPACT_ATOMS: atom_id res chain seq x y z
N MET A 1 25.55 16.57 0.74
CA MET A 1 24.29 16.80 1.48
C MET A 1 23.69 18.08 0.93
N LYS A 2 22.58 17.99 0.20
CA LYS A 2 21.96 19.18 -0.42
C LYS A 2 21.27 20.00 0.69
N ALA A 3 21.03 21.29 0.45
CA ALA A 3 20.37 22.16 1.43
C ALA A 3 18.96 21.67 1.81
N VAL A 4 18.29 20.93 0.91
CA VAL A 4 16.99 20.26 1.12
C VAL A 4 17.02 19.22 2.25
N ASP A 5 18.16 18.56 2.48
CA ASP A 5 18.26 17.39 3.37
C ASP A 5 18.50 17.76 4.85
N ARG A 6 18.51 19.06 5.20
CA ARG A 6 18.78 19.55 6.56
C ARG A 6 17.57 20.27 7.11
N ARG A 7 17.28 20.09 8.40
CA ARG A 7 16.30 20.89 9.13
C ARG A 7 17.00 21.73 10.21
N PRO A 8 16.71 23.03 10.34
CA PRO A 8 15.94 23.83 9.38
C PRO A 8 16.74 24.08 8.08
N ASN A 9 16.13 23.93 6.90
CA ASN A 9 16.78 24.31 5.64
C ASN A 9 16.68 25.81 5.39
N VAL A 10 17.54 26.33 4.50
CA VAL A 10 17.58 27.76 4.15
C VAL A 10 16.21 28.26 3.67
N VAL A 11 15.43 27.41 2.99
CA VAL A 11 14.08 27.76 2.56
C VAL A 11 13.15 27.88 3.75
N GLN A 12 13.08 26.91 4.67
CA GLN A 12 12.30 27.00 5.91
C GLN A 12 12.63 28.23 6.76
N ILE A 13 13.87 28.72 6.72
CA ILE A 13 14.31 29.92 7.45
C ILE A 13 13.88 31.22 6.72
N ILE A 14 14.01 31.25 5.40
CA ILE A 14 13.73 32.45 4.59
C ILE A 14 12.23 32.56 4.25
N TYR A 15 11.51 31.44 4.22
CA TYR A 15 10.13 31.36 3.76
C TYR A 15 9.15 32.22 4.59
N PRO A 16 9.19 32.22 5.94
CA PRO A 16 8.40 33.15 6.75
C PRO A 16 8.83 34.62 6.61
N VAL A 17 10.05 34.87 6.13
CA VAL A 17 10.57 36.24 5.92
C VAL A 17 10.15 36.79 4.54
N LEU A 18 10.03 35.91 3.54
CA LEU A 18 9.53 36.26 2.20
C LEU A 18 8.04 36.60 2.21
N GLU A 19 7.26 35.92 3.07
CA GLU A 19 5.86 36.22 3.37
C GLU A 19 5.66 37.71 3.70
N ALA A 20 6.48 38.26 4.58
CA ALA A 20 6.41 39.67 4.98
C ALA A 20 6.77 40.67 3.85
N ALA A 21 7.31 40.20 2.71
CA ALA A 21 7.90 41.05 1.67
C ALA A 21 7.23 40.93 0.28
N ILE A 22 6.45 39.88 0.01
CA ILE A 22 5.90 39.58 -1.33
C ILE A 22 4.37 39.36 -1.24
N GLN A 23 3.62 39.89 -2.20
CA GLN A 23 2.17 39.64 -2.28
C GLN A 23 1.88 38.14 -2.58
N PRO A 24 1.10 37.44 -1.73
CA PRO A 24 0.86 35.99 -1.84
C PRO A 24 0.28 35.53 -3.18
N SER A 25 -0.53 36.38 -3.83
CA SER A 25 -1.31 36.09 -5.04
C SER A 25 -0.50 35.79 -6.30
N SER A 26 0.79 36.16 -6.36
CA SER A 26 1.59 36.03 -7.59
C SER A 26 2.23 34.64 -7.80
N PHE A 27 2.23 33.76 -6.80
CA PHE A 27 3.09 32.56 -6.79
C PHE A 27 2.45 31.30 -6.18
N LEU A 28 1.12 31.14 -6.26
CA LEU A 28 0.33 30.07 -5.61
C LEU A 28 0.84 28.63 -5.84
N LEU A 29 1.15 28.26 -7.08
CA LEU A 29 1.69 26.93 -7.40
C LEU A 29 3.09 26.71 -6.82
N ILE A 30 3.89 27.77 -6.76
CA ILE A 30 5.24 27.73 -6.20
C ILE A 30 5.18 27.52 -4.68
N TRP A 31 4.18 28.08 -4.00
CA TRP A 31 4.02 27.90 -2.56
C TRP A 31 3.74 26.44 -2.18
N SER A 32 2.87 25.76 -2.94
CA SER A 32 2.61 24.32 -2.78
C SER A 32 3.87 23.47 -3.03
N ASP A 33 4.57 23.72 -4.13
CA ASP A 33 5.80 23.00 -4.49
C ASP A 33 6.92 23.20 -3.46
N ILE A 34 7.05 24.41 -2.91
CA ILE A 34 8.03 24.70 -1.85
C ILE A 34 7.68 23.94 -0.56
N GLY A 35 6.41 23.93 -0.15
CA GLY A 35 5.96 23.18 1.02
C GLY A 35 6.35 21.71 0.96
N LYS A 36 6.06 21.05 -0.18
CA LYS A 36 6.35 19.63 -0.44
C LYS A 36 7.83 19.32 -0.60
N THR A 37 8.59 20.25 -1.19
CA THR A 37 10.01 20.02 -1.51
C THR A 37 10.91 20.28 -0.30
N TYR A 38 10.58 21.28 0.52
CA TYR A 38 11.41 21.75 1.62
C TYR A 38 10.82 21.46 3.00
N ALA A 39 9.76 20.65 3.08
CA ALA A 39 9.06 20.31 4.31
C ALA A 39 8.58 21.55 5.09
N ALA A 40 8.08 22.55 4.38
CA ALA A 40 7.47 23.77 4.91
C ALA A 40 5.93 23.68 4.83
N TRP A 41 5.37 22.53 5.22
CA TRP A 41 3.96 22.18 5.05
C TRP A 41 3.01 23.21 5.65
N TYR A 42 3.14 23.50 6.96
CA TYR A 42 2.24 24.39 7.66
C TYR A 42 2.32 25.83 7.15
N THR A 43 3.53 26.32 6.86
CA THR A 43 3.70 27.67 6.31
C THR A 43 3.15 27.78 4.89
N ALA A 44 3.24 26.73 4.07
CA ALA A 44 2.60 26.71 2.75
C ALA A 44 1.07 26.70 2.85
N ILE A 45 0.52 25.96 3.81
CA ILE A 45 -0.93 25.92 4.07
C ILE A 45 -1.43 27.28 4.56
N GLU A 46 -0.75 27.90 5.52
CA GLU A 46 -1.11 29.21 6.07
C GLU A 46 -1.16 30.29 4.97
N ASN A 47 -0.14 30.35 4.12
CA ASN A 47 -0.11 31.28 2.98
C ASN A 47 -1.26 31.05 1.99
N LEU A 48 -1.59 29.80 1.68
CA LEU A 48 -2.68 29.49 0.76
C LEU A 48 -4.06 29.74 1.37
N GLN A 49 -4.20 29.58 2.70
CA GLN A 49 -5.41 29.95 3.43
C GLN A 49 -5.60 31.47 3.46
N GLU A 50 -4.54 32.24 3.70
CA GLU A 50 -4.58 33.70 3.67
C GLU A 50 -5.03 34.21 2.29
N VAL A 51 -4.51 33.64 1.19
CA VAL A 51 -5.00 33.95 -0.17
C VAL A 51 -6.49 33.63 -0.33
N LEU A 52 -6.96 32.53 0.25
CA LEU A 52 -8.36 32.14 0.17
C LEU A 52 -9.26 33.14 0.91
N ASP A 53 -8.80 33.64 2.06
CA ASP A 53 -9.51 34.60 2.92
C ASP A 53 -9.45 36.04 2.36
N GLU A 54 -8.30 36.49 1.84
CA GLU A 54 -8.15 37.80 1.18
C GLU A 54 -9.12 37.96 -0.01
N VAL A 55 -9.35 36.90 -0.79
CA VAL A 55 -10.30 36.92 -1.92
C VAL A 55 -11.76 36.99 -1.44
N VAL A 56 -12.08 36.54 -0.22
CA VAL A 56 -13.43 36.70 0.37
C VAL A 56 -13.71 38.17 0.68
N ASP A 57 -12.73 38.89 1.23
CA ASP A 57 -12.87 40.31 1.57
C ASP A 57 -13.04 41.19 0.33
N PHE A 58 -12.31 40.92 -0.76
CA PHE A 58 -12.48 41.62 -2.04
C PHE A 58 -13.89 41.48 -2.64
N ASN A 59 -14.54 40.31 -2.45
CA ASN A 59 -15.90 40.08 -2.96
C ASN A 59 -16.98 40.77 -2.13
N GLN A 60 -16.77 40.96 -0.82
CA GLN A 60 -17.66 41.75 0.02
C GLN A 60 -17.57 43.25 -0.30
N ASP A 61 -16.36 43.75 -0.59
CA ASP A 61 -16.16 45.14 -1.00
C ASP A 61 -16.64 45.43 -2.44
N ALA A 62 -16.53 44.46 -3.35
CA ALA A 62 -17.01 44.58 -4.73
C ALA A 62 -18.55 44.63 -4.84
N GLN A 63 -19.29 44.08 -3.87
CA GLN A 63 -20.75 44.25 -3.82
C GLN A 63 -21.19 45.70 -3.53
N ASN A 64 -20.27 46.58 -3.09
CA ASN A 64 -20.55 47.99 -2.83
C ASN A 64 -20.14 48.95 -3.97
N VAL A 65 -19.45 48.48 -5.02
CA VAL A 65 -19.04 49.34 -6.14
C VAL A 65 -19.25 48.62 -7.47
N SER A 66 -20.41 48.84 -8.08
CA SER A 66 -20.65 48.49 -9.47
C SER A 66 -19.82 49.37 -10.40
N HIS A 67 -19.24 48.76 -11.43
CA HIS A 67 -18.51 49.32 -12.59
C HIS A 67 -16.97 49.36 -12.48
N ASN A 68 -16.32 48.27 -12.90
CA ASN A 68 -15.36 48.35 -14.02
C ASN A 68 -15.00 46.94 -14.55
N GLU A 69 -15.39 46.64 -15.78
CA GLU A 69 -14.93 45.48 -16.54
C GLU A 69 -13.49 45.73 -17.01
N ASN A 70 -12.49 45.30 -16.23
CA ASN A 70 -11.11 44.97 -16.66
C ASN A 70 -10.19 44.80 -15.43
N ARG A 71 -10.51 43.85 -14.54
CA ARG A 71 -9.56 43.37 -13.51
C ARG A 71 -9.30 41.88 -13.79
N HIS A 72 -8.03 41.48 -13.79
CA HIS A 72 -7.65 40.06 -13.91
C HIS A 72 -8.45 39.25 -12.88
N HIS A 73 -9.16 38.21 -13.32
CA HIS A 73 -10.17 37.51 -12.52
C HIS A 73 -9.59 36.96 -11.20
N PRO A 74 -9.96 37.51 -10.02
CA PRO A 74 -9.56 36.97 -8.71
C PRO A 74 -10.15 35.58 -8.43
N GLU A 75 -11.19 35.17 -9.15
CA GLU A 75 -11.81 33.85 -9.06
C GLU A 75 -10.86 32.72 -9.47
N ASN A 76 -10.03 32.93 -10.51
CA ASN A 76 -9.02 31.94 -10.92
C ASN A 76 -7.95 31.71 -9.86
N SER A 77 -7.61 32.75 -9.08
CA SER A 77 -6.60 32.63 -8.01
C SER A 77 -7.16 31.86 -6.81
N ARG A 78 -8.45 32.05 -6.51
CA ARG A 78 -9.15 31.31 -5.45
C ARG A 78 -9.28 29.82 -5.77
N GLU A 79 -9.64 29.50 -7.02
CA GLU A 79 -9.77 28.11 -7.47
C GLU A 79 -8.42 27.39 -7.41
N VAL A 80 -7.35 28.03 -7.93
CA VAL A 80 -5.98 27.47 -7.89
C VAL A 80 -5.47 27.32 -6.45
N ALA A 81 -5.72 28.29 -5.57
CA ALA A 81 -5.35 28.18 -4.15
C ALA A 81 -6.13 27.05 -3.45
N GLY A 82 -7.43 26.93 -3.74
CA GLY A 82 -8.28 25.86 -3.21
C GLY A 82 -7.83 24.47 -3.66
N GLU A 83 -7.47 24.30 -4.93
CA GLU A 83 -6.95 23.05 -5.48
C GLU A 83 -5.58 22.70 -4.88
N ALA A 84 -4.67 23.68 -4.76
CA ALA A 84 -3.37 23.50 -4.14
C ALA A 84 -3.48 23.11 -2.66
N LEU A 85 -4.39 23.73 -1.90
CA LEU A 85 -4.70 23.36 -0.51
C LEU A 85 -5.24 21.94 -0.43
N ALA A 86 -6.22 21.60 -1.27
CA ALA A 86 -6.79 20.25 -1.29
C ALA A 86 -5.72 19.18 -1.53
N GLN A 87 -4.77 19.45 -2.43
CA GLN A 87 -3.66 18.55 -2.69
C GLN A 87 -2.71 18.41 -1.48
N LEU A 88 -2.38 19.52 -0.79
CA LEU A 88 -1.53 19.48 0.41
C LEU A 88 -2.21 18.70 1.55
N TYR A 89 -3.49 18.95 1.80
CA TYR A 89 -4.25 18.22 2.82
C TYR A 89 -4.41 16.73 2.48
N ALA A 90 -4.65 16.40 1.21
CA ALA A 90 -4.68 15.01 0.76
C ALA A 90 -3.33 14.30 0.99
N GLU A 91 -2.21 14.96 0.72
CA GLU A 91 -0.87 14.42 0.99
C GLU A 91 -0.56 14.29 2.49
N LEU A 92 -1.14 15.15 3.34
CA LEU A 92 -1.04 15.04 4.80
C LEU A 92 -1.99 13.98 5.41
N GLY A 93 -2.88 13.41 4.60
CA GLY A 93 -3.88 12.44 5.04
C GLY A 93 -5.07 13.07 5.76
N GLU A 94 -5.24 14.40 5.70
CA GLU A 94 -6.30 15.12 6.40
C GLU A 94 -7.61 15.09 5.58
N THR A 95 -8.15 13.89 5.37
CA THR A 95 -9.31 13.69 4.49
C THR A 95 -10.64 14.19 5.09
N ASP A 96 -10.71 14.32 6.42
CA ASP A 96 -11.89 14.81 7.14
C ASP A 96 -12.20 16.29 6.84
N ILE A 97 -11.21 17.05 6.36
CA ILE A 97 -11.36 18.47 6.02
C ILE A 97 -12.18 18.66 4.73
N PHE A 98 -12.13 17.69 3.81
CA PHE A 98 -12.77 17.77 2.49
C PHE A 98 -13.95 16.81 2.32
N TYR A 99 -13.83 15.63 2.91
CA TYR A 99 -14.84 14.60 2.84
C TYR A 99 -15.39 14.41 4.25
N GLY A 100 -16.65 14.79 4.47
CA GLY A 100 -17.38 14.31 5.64
C GLY A 100 -17.27 12.78 5.77
N PRO A 101 -17.59 12.19 6.92
CA PRO A 101 -17.25 10.80 7.27
C PRO A 101 -17.45 9.87 6.08
N LYS A 102 -16.35 9.33 5.55
CA LYS A 102 -16.32 8.57 4.29
C LYS A 102 -17.42 7.52 4.33
N ASN A 103 -18.43 7.69 3.48
CA ASN A 103 -19.34 6.61 3.15
C ASN A 103 -18.58 5.71 2.16
N ASP A 104 -17.73 4.83 2.69
CA ASP A 104 -16.97 3.79 1.97
C ASP A 104 -17.90 2.69 1.39
N ASN A 105 -19.10 3.06 0.94
CA ASN A 105 -20.12 2.16 0.42
C ASN A 105 -19.96 1.87 -1.08
N LEU A 106 -18.90 2.33 -1.73
CA LEU A 106 -18.59 2.01 -3.12
C LEU A 106 -17.59 0.85 -3.16
N ASP A 107 -18.07 -0.34 -2.79
CA ASP A 107 -17.38 -1.61 -3.06
C ASP A 107 -17.41 -1.86 -4.58
N PHE A 108 -16.47 -1.27 -5.32
CA PHE A 108 -16.26 -1.68 -6.71
C PHE A 108 -15.57 -3.06 -6.73
N PRO A 109 -16.12 -4.06 -7.44
CA PRO A 109 -15.46 -5.34 -7.59
C PRO A 109 -14.10 -5.16 -8.27
N TRP A 110 -13.06 -5.78 -7.73
CA TRP A 110 -11.70 -5.76 -8.30
C TRP A 110 -11.65 -6.25 -9.76
N ASP A 111 -12.57 -7.12 -10.17
CA ASP A 111 -12.71 -7.56 -11.57
C ASP A 111 -13.02 -6.39 -12.50
N PHE A 112 -13.95 -5.52 -12.10
CA PHE A 112 -14.32 -4.33 -12.86
C PHE A 112 -13.18 -3.32 -12.93
N LEU A 113 -12.48 -3.12 -11.81
CA LEU A 113 -11.30 -2.24 -11.76
C LEU A 113 -10.16 -2.75 -12.65
N SER A 114 -10.00 -4.08 -12.77
CA SER A 114 -9.04 -4.70 -13.67
C SER A 114 -9.36 -4.42 -15.14
N ASP A 115 -10.64 -4.52 -15.53
CA ASP A 115 -11.10 -4.20 -16.89
C ASP A 115 -10.92 -2.71 -17.21
N LEU A 116 -11.25 -1.83 -16.25
CA LEU A 116 -11.04 -0.39 -16.37
C LEU A 116 -9.55 -0.05 -16.51
N ALA A 117 -8.69 -0.61 -15.64
CA ALA A 117 -7.25 -0.39 -15.69
C ALA A 117 -6.65 -0.79 -17.04
N ARG A 118 -7.14 -1.90 -17.62
CA ARG A 118 -6.74 -2.34 -18.96
C ARG A 118 -7.21 -1.38 -20.06
N ALA A 119 -8.44 -0.86 -19.95
CA ALA A 119 -8.99 0.10 -20.90
C ALA A 119 -8.26 1.45 -20.87
N GLU A 120 -7.85 1.91 -19.69
CA GLU A 120 -7.14 3.19 -19.50
C GLU A 120 -5.61 3.06 -19.57
N HIS A 121 -5.08 1.85 -19.79
CA HIS A 121 -3.65 1.56 -19.73
C HIS A 121 -2.97 1.96 -18.40
N ASN A 122 -3.72 1.94 -17.30
CA ASN A 122 -3.23 2.26 -15.97
C ASN A 122 -2.52 1.04 -15.35
N SER A 123 -1.18 1.01 -15.44
CA SER A 123 -0.37 -0.11 -14.94
C SER A 123 -0.36 -0.21 -13.41
N GLU A 124 -0.53 0.91 -12.69
CA GLU A 124 -0.56 0.92 -11.23
C GLU A 124 -1.84 0.25 -10.70
N LEU A 125 -2.99 0.67 -11.21
CA LEU A 125 -4.27 0.06 -10.84
C LEU A 125 -4.34 -1.42 -11.25
N LEU A 126 -3.80 -1.75 -12.43
CA LEU A 126 -3.76 -3.14 -12.89
C LEU A 126 -2.96 -4.03 -11.93
N LEU A 127 -1.80 -3.56 -11.46
CA LEU A 127 -1.00 -4.30 -10.49
C LEU A 127 -1.69 -4.44 -9.14
N GLU A 128 -2.44 -3.43 -8.69
CA GLU A 128 -3.23 -3.54 -7.44
C GLU A 128 -4.35 -4.59 -7.55
N CYS A 129 -5.00 -4.69 -8.71
CA CYS A 129 -5.97 -5.75 -9.00
C CYS A 129 -5.28 -7.12 -9.04
N GLN A 130 -4.16 -7.23 -9.77
CA GLN A 130 -3.39 -8.47 -9.88
C GLN A 130 -2.82 -8.91 -8.53
N TRP A 131 -2.42 -7.99 -7.66
CA TRP A 131 -1.95 -8.30 -6.30
C TRP A 131 -3.01 -9.03 -5.47
N ARG A 132 -4.30 -8.78 -5.71
CA ARG A 132 -5.40 -9.36 -4.95
C ARG A 132 -5.99 -10.62 -5.57
N GLN A 133 -5.95 -10.72 -6.91
CA GLN A 133 -6.72 -11.73 -7.64
C GLN A 133 -5.88 -12.68 -8.47
N ALA A 134 -4.74 -12.22 -8.99
CA ALA A 134 -3.99 -12.99 -9.99
C ALA A 134 -3.14 -14.09 -9.34
N ASP A 135 -2.92 -15.15 -10.09
CA ASP A 135 -1.89 -16.13 -9.76
C ASP A 135 -0.55 -15.65 -10.31
N TRP A 136 0.24 -15.03 -9.43
CA TRP A 136 1.54 -14.47 -9.80
C TRP A 136 2.53 -15.50 -10.35
N SER A 137 2.32 -16.80 -10.10
CA SER A 137 3.18 -17.83 -10.66
C SER A 137 2.92 -18.07 -12.14
N THR A 138 1.67 -17.98 -12.59
CA THR A 138 1.28 -18.18 -13.98
C THR A 138 1.40 -16.91 -14.81
N GLU A 139 1.13 -15.75 -14.20
CA GLU A 139 1.08 -14.45 -14.89
C GLU A 139 2.36 -13.61 -14.68
N HIS A 140 3.47 -14.24 -14.27
CA HIS A 140 4.69 -13.52 -13.89
C HIS A 140 5.28 -12.64 -15.01
N GLU A 141 5.16 -13.03 -16.29
CA GLU A 141 5.67 -12.25 -17.43
C GLU A 141 4.87 -10.95 -17.66
N SER A 142 3.54 -11.02 -17.57
CA SER A 142 2.68 -9.83 -17.76
C SER A 142 2.84 -8.86 -16.59
N ILE A 143 2.97 -9.38 -15.38
CA ILE A 143 3.23 -8.61 -14.16
C ILE A 143 4.58 -7.92 -14.22
N GLU A 144 5.63 -8.59 -14.70
CA GLU A 144 6.96 -7.99 -14.86
C GLU A 144 6.95 -6.79 -15.81
N LEU A 145 6.24 -6.93 -16.94
CA LEU A 145 6.06 -5.84 -17.89
C LEU A 145 5.32 -4.66 -17.23
N ALA A 146 4.26 -4.93 -16.48
CA ALA A 146 3.51 -3.90 -15.76
C ALA A 146 4.39 -3.18 -14.71
N ILE A 147 5.22 -3.91 -13.96
CA ILE A 147 6.17 -3.33 -12.98
C ILE A 147 7.20 -2.41 -13.67
N THR A 148 7.60 -2.73 -14.90
CA THR A 148 8.56 -1.91 -15.65
C THR A 148 7.96 -0.55 -16.06
N ASN A 149 6.64 -0.49 -16.24
CA ASN A 149 5.93 0.75 -16.56
C ASN A 149 5.70 1.66 -15.34
N LEU A 150 5.96 1.18 -14.12
CA LEU A 150 5.80 2.00 -12.91
C LEU A 150 6.96 3.00 -12.74
N PRO A 151 6.71 4.15 -12.08
CA PRO A 151 7.75 5.12 -11.77
C PRO A 151 8.90 4.51 -10.97
N SER A 152 10.13 4.91 -11.29
CA SER A 152 11.32 4.33 -10.68
C SER A 152 11.44 4.57 -9.18
N GLN A 153 10.87 5.67 -8.68
CA GLN A 153 10.87 6.07 -7.27
C GLN A 153 9.55 5.70 -6.57
N SER A 154 9.02 4.50 -6.83
CA SER A 154 7.78 4.00 -6.21
C SER A 154 8.06 2.89 -5.20
N ILE A 155 7.56 3.07 -3.97
CA ILE A 155 7.62 2.05 -2.92
C ILE A 155 6.85 0.78 -3.32
N ARG A 156 5.70 0.94 -4.00
CA ARG A 156 4.90 -0.18 -4.51
C ARG A 156 5.64 -0.95 -5.59
N ARG A 157 6.32 -0.26 -6.51
CA ARG A 157 7.19 -0.90 -7.52
C ARG A 157 8.23 -1.80 -6.86
N ASN A 158 8.95 -1.30 -5.86
CA ASN A 158 9.98 -2.08 -5.15
C ASN A 158 9.37 -3.27 -4.40
N THR A 159 8.19 -3.10 -3.78
CA THR A 159 7.45 -4.19 -3.14
C THR A 159 7.11 -5.31 -4.13
N PHE A 160 6.49 -4.95 -5.27
CA PHE A 160 6.11 -5.92 -6.30
C PHE A 160 7.33 -6.61 -6.92
N GLN A 161 8.37 -5.83 -7.23
CA GLN A 161 9.61 -6.34 -7.81
C GLN A 161 10.33 -7.29 -6.84
N ALA A 162 10.41 -6.95 -5.55
CA ALA A 162 11.02 -7.81 -4.54
C ALA A 162 10.29 -9.15 -4.43
N TYR A 163 8.96 -9.14 -4.39
CA TYR A 163 8.19 -10.38 -4.35
C TYR A 163 8.34 -11.20 -5.65
N LEU A 164 8.28 -10.56 -6.82
CA LEU A 164 8.47 -11.23 -8.11
C LEU A 164 9.85 -11.92 -8.19
N THR A 165 10.90 -11.28 -7.71
CA THR A 165 12.25 -11.88 -7.63
C THR A 165 12.27 -13.12 -6.74
N LEU A 166 11.62 -13.08 -5.56
CA LEU A 166 11.49 -14.26 -4.69
C LEU A 166 10.74 -15.40 -5.38
N LEU A 167 9.61 -15.08 -6.03
CA LEU A 167 8.77 -16.06 -6.69
C LEU A 167 9.49 -16.74 -7.86
N LYS A 168 10.14 -15.96 -8.73
CA LYS A 168 10.93 -16.49 -9.85
C LYS A 168 12.09 -17.37 -9.36
N SER A 169 12.73 -17.00 -8.25
CA SER A 169 13.78 -17.80 -7.64
C SER A 169 13.24 -19.15 -7.13
N HIS A 170 12.06 -19.15 -6.52
CA HIS A 170 11.40 -20.38 -6.06
C HIS A 170 10.97 -21.29 -7.22
N MET A 171 10.54 -20.71 -8.33
CA MET A 171 10.17 -21.44 -9.55
C MET A 171 11.37 -21.96 -10.36
N GLY A 172 12.61 -21.63 -9.95
CA GLY A 172 13.82 -22.03 -10.67
C GLY A 172 14.02 -21.32 -12.02
N LEU A 173 13.32 -20.20 -12.25
CA LEU A 173 13.44 -19.38 -13.47
C LEU A 173 14.70 -18.50 -13.49
N LEU A 174 15.50 -18.61 -12.43
CA LEU A 174 16.50 -17.65 -12.05
C LEU A 174 17.74 -18.47 -11.65
N VAL A 175 18.87 -18.27 -12.38
CA VAL A 175 20.08 -19.12 -12.30
C VAL A 175 21.19 -18.58 -11.38
N ASP A 176 21.38 -17.25 -11.24
CA ASP A 176 22.45 -16.62 -10.45
C ASP A 176 22.02 -15.49 -9.49
N GLU A 177 22.67 -15.33 -8.33
CA GLU A 177 22.65 -14.15 -7.44
C GLU A 177 21.29 -13.50 -7.05
N HIS A 178 20.17 -14.22 -7.09
CA HIS A 178 18.83 -13.65 -6.76
C HIS A 178 18.69 -13.09 -5.35
N ARG A 179 19.50 -13.59 -4.40
CA ARG A 179 19.46 -13.14 -3.01
C ARG A 179 20.09 -11.75 -2.82
N SER A 180 21.19 -11.45 -3.52
CA SER A 180 21.82 -10.13 -3.45
C SER A 180 20.90 -9.10 -4.11
N GLU A 181 20.31 -9.43 -5.26
CA GLU A 181 19.37 -8.55 -5.95
C GLU A 181 18.09 -8.30 -5.13
N PHE A 182 17.51 -9.34 -4.55
CA PHE A 182 16.37 -9.19 -3.63
C PHE A 182 16.69 -8.24 -2.46
N THR A 183 17.87 -8.42 -1.85
CA THR A 183 18.31 -7.58 -0.72
C THR A 183 18.47 -6.13 -1.18
N ARG A 184 19.09 -5.90 -2.35
CA ARG A 184 19.26 -4.57 -2.94
C ARG A 184 17.93 -3.86 -3.18
N ILE A 185 16.92 -4.56 -3.73
CA ILE A 185 15.58 -3.98 -3.99
C ILE A 185 14.89 -3.62 -2.66
N CYS A 186 14.99 -4.48 -1.65
CA CYS A 186 14.42 -4.19 -0.32
C CYS A 186 15.09 -2.98 0.33
N ASP A 187 16.42 -2.92 0.31
CA ASP A 187 17.18 -1.80 0.88
C ASP A 187 16.84 -0.49 0.16
N GLU A 188 16.75 -0.51 -1.18
CA GLU A 188 16.31 0.64 -1.97
C GLU A 188 14.89 1.07 -1.56
N GLY A 189 13.95 0.14 -1.41
CA GLY A 189 12.59 0.42 -0.95
C GLY A 189 12.53 1.02 0.45
N ILE A 190 13.32 0.50 1.40
CA ILE A 190 13.41 1.02 2.76
C ILE A 190 14.01 2.43 2.76
N GLN A 191 15.06 2.69 1.98
CA GLN A 191 15.63 4.03 1.85
C GLN A 191 14.61 5.02 1.26
N LEU A 192 13.81 4.61 0.27
CA LEU A 192 12.72 5.45 -0.25
C LEU A 192 11.69 5.77 0.84
N CYS A 193 11.29 4.79 1.65
CA CYS A 193 10.38 5.01 2.78
C CYS A 193 10.97 6.01 3.79
N LEU A 194 12.26 5.88 4.13
CA LEU A 194 12.95 6.81 5.03
C LEU A 194 13.06 8.22 4.44
N HIS A 195 13.34 8.33 3.14
CA HIS A 195 13.36 9.62 2.45
C HIS A 195 11.99 10.28 2.47
N GLN A 196 10.90 9.55 2.22
CA GLN A 196 9.55 10.08 2.30
C GLN A 196 9.15 10.45 3.74
N TRP A 197 9.51 9.62 4.72
CA TRP A 197 9.32 9.91 6.14
C TRP A 197 9.97 11.24 6.52
N PHE A 198 11.22 11.46 6.10
CA PHE A 198 11.93 12.72 6.36
C PHE A 198 11.32 13.92 5.63
N ARG A 199 10.48 13.73 4.61
CA ARG A 199 9.78 14.85 3.95
C ARG A 199 8.50 15.25 4.67
N LEU A 200 7.90 14.36 5.46
CA LEU A 200 6.69 14.65 6.24
C LEU A 200 6.96 15.58 7.44
N PRO A 201 5.93 16.19 8.05
CA PRO A 201 6.07 16.97 9.28
C PRO A 201 6.78 16.18 10.40
N GLU A 202 7.44 16.88 11.34
CA GLU A 202 8.10 16.21 12.48
C GLU A 202 7.10 15.54 13.43
N ILE A 203 5.88 16.09 13.48
CA ILE A 203 4.78 15.53 14.25
C ILE A 203 4.18 14.38 13.44
N VAL A 204 4.02 13.23 14.09
CA VAL A 204 3.40 12.06 13.48
C VAL A 204 1.91 12.32 13.26
N THR A 205 1.50 12.21 12.00
CA THR A 205 0.14 12.41 11.47
C THR A 205 -0.30 11.19 10.66
N GLU A 206 -1.53 11.20 10.14
CA GLU A 206 -2.08 10.09 9.33
C GLU A 206 -1.27 9.79 8.06
N SER A 207 -0.60 10.80 7.47
CA SER A 207 0.32 10.60 6.33
C SER A 207 1.49 9.66 6.63
N HIS A 208 1.82 9.41 7.89
CA HIS A 208 2.86 8.46 8.26
C HIS A 208 2.36 7.00 8.25
N ILE A 209 1.04 6.76 8.34
CA ILE A 209 0.46 5.40 8.42
C ILE A 209 0.82 4.55 7.19
N PRO A 210 0.68 5.03 5.94
CA PRO A 210 1.09 4.26 4.76
C PRO A 210 2.58 3.89 4.75
N LEU A 211 3.45 4.75 5.30
CA LEU A 211 4.88 4.45 5.42
C LEU A 211 5.15 3.39 6.49
N LEU A 212 4.43 3.42 7.61
CA LEU A 212 4.50 2.36 8.63
C LEU A 212 4.06 1.00 8.07
N GLN A 213 2.99 0.99 7.26
CA GLN A 213 2.56 -0.20 6.53
C GLN A 213 3.66 -0.68 5.57
N ALA A 214 4.28 0.21 4.81
CA ALA A 214 5.38 -0.14 3.91
C ALA A 214 6.59 -0.72 4.67
N PHE A 215 6.96 -0.16 5.82
CA PHE A 215 8.02 -0.73 6.66
C PHE A 215 7.67 -2.15 7.12
N GLN A 216 6.45 -2.37 7.59
CA GLN A 216 5.99 -3.72 7.92
C GLN A 216 6.08 -4.65 6.71
N GLN A 217 5.67 -4.19 5.53
CA GLN A 217 5.71 -4.97 4.29
C GLN A 217 7.14 -5.40 3.91
N PHE A 218 8.14 -4.53 4.07
CA PHE A 218 9.54 -4.89 3.82
C PHE A 218 10.11 -5.85 4.86
N VAL A 219 9.73 -5.72 6.14
CA VAL A 219 10.10 -6.70 7.18
C VAL A 219 9.51 -8.07 6.84
N GLU A 220 8.22 -8.13 6.48
CA GLU A 220 7.57 -9.40 6.09
C GLU A 220 8.15 -9.96 4.78
N LEU A 221 8.60 -9.12 3.83
CA LEU A 221 9.32 -9.57 2.62
C LEU A 221 10.65 -10.26 2.98
N GLN A 222 11.42 -9.69 3.90
CA GLN A 222 12.67 -10.29 4.38
C GLN A 222 12.43 -11.62 5.12
N GLU A 223 11.39 -11.67 5.96
CA GLU A 223 10.94 -12.91 6.62
C GLU A 223 10.46 -13.94 5.57
N ALA A 224 9.74 -13.51 4.54
CA ALA A 224 9.30 -14.36 3.44
C ALA A 224 10.48 -14.92 2.63
N SER A 225 11.54 -14.16 2.39
CA SER A 225 12.76 -14.65 1.74
C SER A 225 13.34 -15.89 2.46
N GLN A 226 13.32 -15.88 3.80
CA GLN A 226 13.75 -17.03 4.61
C GLN A 226 12.80 -18.22 4.45
N ILE A 227 11.48 -17.97 4.40
CA ILE A 227 10.47 -18.99 4.10
C ILE A 227 10.75 -19.62 2.73
N PHE A 228 10.88 -18.83 1.66
CA PHE A 228 11.12 -19.33 0.31
C PHE A 228 12.41 -20.14 0.20
N HIS A 229 13.48 -19.72 0.86
CA HIS A 229 14.72 -20.50 0.93
C HIS A 229 14.52 -21.85 1.64
N SER A 230 13.76 -21.85 2.74
CA SER A 230 13.39 -23.08 3.45
C SER A 230 12.57 -24.01 2.54
N LEU A 231 11.60 -23.48 1.80
CA LEU A 231 10.76 -24.23 0.85
C LEU A 231 11.60 -24.93 -0.22
N THR A 232 12.58 -24.25 -0.83
CA THR A 232 13.44 -24.84 -1.87
C THR A 232 14.25 -26.04 -1.37
N THR A 233 14.65 -26.05 -0.09
CA THR A 233 15.40 -27.16 0.52
C THR A 233 14.50 -28.20 1.19
N THR A 234 13.18 -28.02 1.15
CA THR A 234 12.23 -28.92 1.81
C THR A 234 12.05 -30.19 0.98
N THR A 235 12.18 -31.33 1.64
CA THR A 235 11.98 -32.67 1.11
C THR A 235 11.07 -33.46 2.04
N SER A 236 10.54 -34.60 1.60
CA SER A 236 9.65 -35.43 2.44
C SER A 236 10.31 -35.88 3.76
N GLN A 237 11.64 -35.90 3.85
CA GLN A 237 12.39 -36.33 5.04
C GLN A 237 12.58 -35.21 6.08
N ASN A 238 12.76 -33.95 5.63
CA ASN A 238 13.01 -32.82 6.52
C ASN A 238 11.77 -31.93 6.76
N LEU A 239 10.62 -32.33 6.18
CA LEU A 239 9.36 -31.60 6.22
C LEU A 239 8.95 -31.21 7.64
N GLU A 240 9.04 -32.12 8.59
CA GLU A 240 8.63 -31.86 9.98
C GLU A 240 9.48 -30.74 10.60
N ALA A 241 10.81 -30.82 10.48
CA ALA A 241 11.72 -29.81 10.98
C ALA A 241 11.50 -28.45 10.31
N ARG A 242 11.42 -28.40 8.97
CA ARG A 242 11.16 -27.15 8.23
C ARG A 242 9.80 -26.55 8.55
N SER A 243 8.81 -27.39 8.79
CA SER A 243 7.48 -26.93 9.20
C SER A 243 7.51 -26.29 10.59
N ALA A 244 8.34 -26.78 11.52
CA ALA A 244 8.45 -26.22 12.86
C ALA A 244 9.02 -24.79 12.82
N ASP A 245 10.06 -24.55 12.02
CA ASP A 245 10.64 -23.22 11.80
C ASP A 245 9.60 -22.26 11.21
N LEU A 246 8.86 -22.72 10.19
CA LEU A 246 7.79 -21.95 9.55
C LEU A 246 6.70 -21.54 10.55
N LYS A 247 6.35 -22.42 11.50
CA LYS A 247 5.32 -22.13 12.52
C LYS A 247 5.67 -20.89 13.36
N HIS A 248 6.95 -20.70 13.68
CA HIS A 248 7.38 -19.55 14.49
C HIS A 248 7.19 -18.22 13.75
N VAL A 249 7.56 -18.16 12.48
CA VAL A 249 7.36 -16.97 11.64
C VAL A 249 5.87 -16.67 11.47
N LEU A 250 5.06 -17.68 11.19
CA LEU A 250 3.61 -17.52 11.05
C LEU A 250 2.93 -17.04 12.35
N GLN A 251 3.39 -17.50 13.51
CA GLN A 251 2.90 -17.01 14.79
C GLN A 251 3.23 -15.52 14.99
N THR A 252 4.44 -15.10 14.63
CA THR A 252 4.85 -13.69 14.66
C THR A 252 3.95 -12.83 13.75
N TRP A 253 3.62 -13.33 12.56
CA TRP A 253 2.69 -12.66 11.64
C TRP A 253 1.28 -12.54 12.21
N ARG A 254 0.79 -13.53 12.96
CA ARG A 254 -0.52 -13.45 13.63
C ARG A 254 -0.58 -12.38 14.71
N GLU A 255 0.56 -12.07 15.34
CA GLU A 255 0.67 -11.06 16.39
C GLU A 255 0.91 -9.66 15.80
N ARG A 256 1.48 -9.57 14.59
CA ARG A 256 1.70 -8.34 13.84
C ARG A 256 0.52 -8.07 12.88
N LEU A 257 -0.56 -7.53 13.42
CA LEU A 257 -1.75 -7.11 12.66
C LEU A 257 -1.98 -5.60 12.77
N PRO A 258 -2.65 -4.97 11.79
CA PRO A 258 -3.12 -3.60 11.90
C PRO A 258 -4.12 -3.47 13.04
N ASN A 259 -4.39 -2.24 13.45
CA ASN A 259 -5.43 -1.95 14.41
C ASN A 259 -6.81 -2.13 13.80
N GLN A 260 -7.81 -2.35 14.66
CA GLN A 260 -9.19 -2.58 14.20
C GLN A 260 -9.84 -1.33 13.60
N TRP A 261 -9.31 -0.14 13.90
CA TRP A 261 -9.78 1.14 13.38
C TRP A 261 -8.98 1.62 12.16
N ASP A 262 -7.88 0.93 11.80
CA ASP A 262 -7.14 1.25 10.58
C ASP A 262 -8.02 0.98 9.36
N ASP A 263 -7.78 1.73 8.28
CA ASP A 263 -8.52 1.66 7.02
C ASP A 263 -8.65 0.21 6.51
N ILE A 264 -9.82 -0.12 5.96
CA ILE A 264 -10.10 -1.48 5.48
C ILE A 264 -9.15 -1.92 4.35
N ASN A 265 -8.61 -0.98 3.57
CA ASN A 265 -7.65 -1.24 2.52
C ASN A 265 -6.31 -1.73 3.06
N ILE A 266 -5.86 -1.22 4.22
CA ILE A 266 -4.64 -1.71 4.90
C ILE A 266 -4.80 -3.19 5.26
N TRP A 267 -5.97 -3.55 5.78
CA TRP A 267 -6.30 -4.94 6.06
C TRP A 267 -6.39 -5.78 4.79
N SER A 268 -7.02 -5.26 3.73
CA SER A 268 -7.14 -5.94 2.44
C SER A 268 -5.78 -6.24 1.82
N ASP A 269 -4.87 -5.26 1.82
CA ASP A 269 -3.50 -5.41 1.32
C ASP A 269 -2.72 -6.47 2.09
N LEU A 270 -2.79 -6.46 3.42
CA LEU A 270 -2.09 -7.44 4.25
C LEU A 270 -2.61 -8.87 3.99
N VAL A 271 -3.92 -9.02 3.80
CA VAL A 271 -4.53 -10.30 3.44
C VAL A 271 -4.01 -10.77 2.08
N ALA A 272 -4.02 -9.90 1.07
CA ALA A 272 -3.54 -10.22 -0.27
C ALA A 272 -2.06 -10.63 -0.28
N TRP A 273 -1.20 -9.84 0.39
CA TRP A 273 0.22 -10.14 0.56
C TRP A 273 0.44 -11.52 1.20
N ARG A 274 -0.19 -11.79 2.34
CA ARG A 274 0.04 -13.05 3.05
C ARG A 274 -0.52 -14.24 2.30
N GLN A 275 -1.60 -14.07 1.53
CA GLN A 275 -2.14 -15.11 0.66
C GLN A 275 -1.14 -15.57 -0.39
N HIS A 276 -0.34 -14.67 -0.97
CA HIS A 276 0.75 -15.03 -1.88
C HIS A 276 1.74 -16.00 -1.25
N VAL A 277 2.22 -15.68 -0.05
CA VAL A 277 3.17 -16.51 0.69
C VAL A 277 2.54 -17.85 1.10
N PHE A 278 1.29 -17.83 1.58
CA PHE A 278 0.57 -19.05 1.95
C PHE A 278 0.31 -19.97 0.75
N SER A 279 0.01 -19.40 -0.42
CA SER A 279 -0.14 -20.14 -1.68
C SER A 279 1.16 -20.84 -2.08
N ALA A 280 2.31 -20.16 -1.99
CA ALA A 280 3.62 -20.75 -2.27
C ALA A 280 3.97 -21.91 -1.32
N ILE A 281 3.64 -21.78 -0.03
CA ILE A 281 3.79 -22.86 0.97
C ILE A 281 2.93 -24.07 0.56
N ASN A 282 1.65 -23.85 0.26
CA ASN A 282 0.72 -24.92 -0.12
C ASN A 282 1.21 -25.67 -1.37
N ARG A 283 1.65 -24.95 -2.41
CA ARG A 283 2.20 -25.55 -3.64
C ARG A 283 3.39 -26.46 -3.39
N THR A 284 4.23 -26.11 -2.41
CA THR A 284 5.43 -26.91 -2.08
C THR A 284 5.06 -28.10 -1.18
N TYR A 285 4.21 -27.92 -0.18
CA TYR A 285 3.96 -28.93 0.86
C TYR A 285 2.94 -29.98 0.43
N ILE A 286 1.92 -29.64 -0.37
CA ILE A 286 0.87 -30.58 -0.78
C ILE A 286 1.44 -31.80 -1.52
N PRO A 287 2.31 -31.65 -2.55
CA PRO A 287 2.86 -32.80 -3.28
C PRO A 287 3.74 -33.71 -2.41
N LEU A 288 4.52 -33.12 -1.50
CA LEU A 288 5.44 -33.86 -0.62
C LEU A 288 4.70 -34.78 0.35
N ILE A 289 3.45 -34.47 0.69
CA ILE A 289 2.67 -35.23 1.69
C ILE A 289 1.82 -36.32 1.05
N GLN A 290 1.38 -36.15 -0.20
CA GLN A 290 0.73 -37.24 -0.95
C GLN A 290 1.66 -38.45 -1.13
N SER A 291 2.98 -38.24 -1.09
CA SER A 291 3.97 -39.32 -1.11
C SER A 291 4.14 -40.07 0.22
N ASN A 292 3.63 -39.54 1.34
CA ASN A 292 3.91 -40.04 2.70
C ASN A 292 2.59 -40.23 3.49
N LEU A 293 2.01 -41.43 3.44
CA LEU A 293 0.69 -41.78 4.01
C LEU A 293 0.62 -41.90 5.55
N GLY A 294 1.41 -41.12 6.31
CA GLY A 294 1.30 -41.07 7.77
C GLY A 294 0.18 -40.14 8.25
N ALA A 295 -0.59 -40.54 9.27
CA ALA A 295 -1.69 -39.73 9.82
C ALA A 295 -1.22 -38.41 10.49
N ASN A 296 -0.03 -38.36 11.10
CA ASN A 296 0.54 -37.14 11.70
C ASN A 296 1.06 -36.13 10.65
N THR A 297 1.38 -36.59 9.44
CA THR A 297 1.89 -35.76 8.34
C THR A 297 0.79 -34.92 7.68
N GLN A 298 -0.50 -35.27 7.86
CA GLN A 298 -1.61 -34.52 7.29
C GLN A 298 -1.81 -33.13 7.93
N SER A 299 -1.45 -32.95 9.20
CA SER A 299 -1.58 -31.66 9.89
C SER A 299 -0.61 -30.58 9.36
N PHE A 300 0.49 -30.99 8.71
CA PHE A 300 1.42 -30.06 8.08
C PHE A 300 0.97 -29.66 6.66
N ALA A 301 0.17 -30.50 6.00
CA ALA A 301 -0.22 -30.34 4.59
C ALA A 301 -1.09 -29.12 4.35
N TYR A 302 -2.00 -28.88 5.27
CA TYR A 302 -2.98 -27.82 5.15
C TYR A 302 -2.54 -26.56 5.90
N ARG A 303 -1.27 -26.43 6.31
CA ARG A 303 -0.83 -25.29 7.14
C ARG A 303 -1.09 -23.95 6.44
N GLY A 304 -0.69 -23.78 5.18
CA GLY A 304 -0.99 -22.54 4.45
C GLY A 304 -2.50 -22.32 4.27
N HIS A 305 -3.28 -23.37 4.03
CA HIS A 305 -4.75 -23.28 4.01
C HIS A 305 -5.35 -22.84 5.35
N HIS A 306 -4.84 -23.35 6.48
CA HIS A 306 -5.25 -22.96 7.83
C HIS A 306 -4.91 -21.49 8.12
N GLU A 307 -3.73 -21.02 7.70
CA GLU A 307 -3.35 -19.61 7.85
C GLU A 307 -4.20 -18.67 6.99
N THR A 308 -4.44 -19.03 5.72
CA THR A 308 -5.36 -18.28 4.85
C THR A 308 -6.75 -18.20 5.50
N ALA A 309 -7.24 -19.32 6.03
CA ALA A 309 -8.54 -19.35 6.68
C ALA A 309 -8.61 -18.47 7.94
N TRP A 310 -7.56 -18.52 8.76
CA TRP A 310 -7.46 -17.68 9.95
C TRP A 310 -7.45 -16.19 9.59
N MET A 311 -6.65 -15.81 8.60
CA MET A 311 -6.50 -14.42 8.17
C MET A 311 -7.80 -13.86 7.56
N VAL A 312 -8.47 -14.64 6.70
CA VAL A 312 -9.75 -14.25 6.09
C VAL A 312 -10.85 -14.11 7.15
N ASN A 313 -10.89 -14.99 8.15
CA ASN A 313 -11.84 -14.86 9.27
C ASN A 313 -11.58 -13.58 10.09
N ARG A 314 -10.31 -13.24 10.33
CA ARG A 314 -9.96 -12.00 11.03
C ARG A 314 -10.35 -10.78 10.21
N PHE A 315 -10.09 -10.79 8.91
CA PHE A 315 -10.50 -9.73 7.98
C PHE A 315 -12.02 -9.54 7.96
N ALA A 316 -12.79 -10.62 7.81
CA ALA A 316 -14.26 -10.56 7.81
C ALA A 316 -14.81 -9.99 9.14
N HIS A 317 -14.18 -10.32 10.27
CA HIS A 317 -14.54 -9.75 11.57
C HIS A 317 -14.32 -8.23 11.63
N VAL A 318 -13.20 -7.73 11.07
CA VAL A 318 -12.89 -6.30 11.01
C VAL A 318 -13.83 -5.59 10.02
N ALA A 319 -14.04 -6.13 8.83
CA ALA A 319 -14.99 -5.59 7.85
C ALA A 319 -16.39 -5.40 8.46
N ARG A 320 -16.85 -6.35 9.27
CA ARG A 320 -18.12 -6.22 10.02
C ARG A 320 -18.10 -5.08 11.04
N LYS A 321 -16.96 -4.83 11.71
CA LYS A 321 -16.82 -3.71 12.66
C LYS A 321 -16.83 -2.35 11.97
N HIS A 322 -16.34 -2.29 10.74
CA HIS A 322 -16.41 -1.12 9.86
C HIS A 322 -17.80 -0.91 9.22
N GLY A 323 -18.78 -1.78 9.50
CA GLY A 323 -20.12 -1.69 8.90
C GLY A 323 -20.24 -2.32 7.50
N LEU A 324 -19.14 -2.80 6.92
CA LEU A 324 -19.05 -3.40 5.59
C LEU A 324 -19.57 -4.85 5.60
N SER A 325 -20.89 -4.98 5.72
CA SER A 325 -21.57 -6.27 5.87
C SER A 325 -21.49 -7.14 4.61
N GLN A 326 -21.46 -6.52 3.42
CA GLN A 326 -21.38 -7.24 2.16
C GLN A 326 -20.00 -7.87 1.95
N LEU A 327 -18.94 -7.06 2.09
CA LEU A 327 -17.55 -7.52 2.07
C LEU A 327 -17.26 -8.67 3.06
N CYS A 328 -17.87 -8.62 4.26
CA CYS A 328 -17.79 -9.70 5.24
C CYS A 328 -18.39 -11.01 4.70
N LYS A 329 -19.62 -10.97 4.15
CA LYS A 329 -20.29 -12.15 3.56
C LYS A 329 -19.49 -12.72 2.40
N ASP A 330 -18.98 -11.87 1.51
CA ASP A 330 -18.24 -12.31 0.32
C ASP A 330 -16.92 -12.96 0.72
N SER A 331 -16.23 -12.41 1.72
CA SER A 331 -14.99 -12.99 2.24
C SER A 331 -15.19 -14.36 2.87
N LEU A 332 -16.25 -14.53 3.67
CA LEU A 332 -16.60 -15.83 4.25
C LEU A 332 -17.06 -16.83 3.18
N THR A 333 -17.79 -16.37 2.17
CA THR A 333 -18.24 -17.20 1.05
C THR A 333 -17.06 -17.76 0.28
N ARG A 334 -16.04 -16.94 -0.03
CA ARG A 334 -14.77 -17.39 -0.63
C ARG A 334 -14.08 -18.45 0.21
N LEU A 335 -14.06 -18.29 1.55
CA LEU A 335 -13.53 -19.30 2.46
C LEU A 335 -14.30 -20.63 2.38
N HIS A 336 -15.63 -20.58 2.36
CA HIS A 336 -16.48 -21.76 2.28
C HIS A 336 -16.25 -22.52 0.96
N PHE A 337 -16.15 -21.82 -0.17
CA PHE A 337 -15.84 -22.44 -1.45
C PHE A 337 -14.44 -23.05 -1.49
N ALA A 338 -13.43 -22.39 -0.91
CA ALA A 338 -12.08 -22.94 -0.79
C ALA A 338 -12.08 -24.24 0.01
N LYS A 339 -12.72 -24.26 1.19
CA LYS A 339 -12.89 -25.48 1.99
C LYS A 339 -13.65 -26.58 1.25
N TYR A 340 -14.72 -26.24 0.52
CA TYR A 340 -15.54 -27.22 -0.20
C TYR A 340 -14.79 -27.87 -1.37
N ARG A 341 -13.89 -27.12 -2.03
CA ARG A 341 -13.00 -27.64 -3.07
C ARG A 341 -11.96 -28.60 -2.48
N ASP A 342 -11.46 -28.30 -1.28
CA ASP A 342 -10.51 -29.15 -0.56
C ASP A 342 -11.15 -30.49 -0.11
N PHE A 343 -12.42 -30.50 0.31
CA PHE A 343 -13.12 -31.73 0.74
C PHE A 343 -13.42 -32.74 -0.38
N ARG A 344 -13.43 -32.34 -1.67
CA ARG A 344 -13.51 -33.29 -2.80
C ARG A 344 -12.19 -34.00 -3.10
N SER A 345 -11.06 -33.50 -2.57
CA SER A 345 -9.74 -34.11 -2.75
C SER A 345 -9.37 -35.15 -1.69
N LEU A 346 -10.23 -35.32 -0.68
CA LEU A 346 -10.13 -36.41 0.28
C LEU A 346 -10.89 -37.64 -0.27
N PRO A 347 -10.28 -38.85 -0.32
CA PRO A 347 -11.08 -40.05 -0.41
C PRO A 347 -12.01 -40.07 0.79
N GLN A 348 -13.31 -40.28 0.55
CA GLN A 348 -14.29 -40.48 1.61
C GLN A 348 -13.79 -41.55 2.57
N ALA A 349 -13.40 -41.14 3.78
CA ALA A 349 -13.28 -42.02 4.92
C ALA A 349 -14.46 -41.70 5.84
N VAL A 350 -15.34 -42.71 5.92
CA VAL A 350 -16.56 -42.89 6.73
C VAL A 350 -16.66 -42.05 7.99
#